data_AF-G9NJX8-F1
#
_entry.id   AF-G9NJX8-F1
#
_cell.length_a   1.000
_cell.length_b   1.000
_cell.length_c   1.000
_cell.angle_alpha   90.00
_cell.angle_beta   90.00
_cell.angle_gamma   90.00
#
_symmetry.space_group_name_H-M   'P 1'
#
loop_
_entity.id
_entity.type
_entity.pdbx_description
1 polymer ?
#
loop_
_entity_poly.entity_id
_entity_poly.type
_entity_poly.pdbx_seq_one_letter_code
_entity_poly.pdbx_strand_id
1 'polypeptide(L)'
;MGFICVDTRVENWERYTVHMDGLERIYHLRHGFDASDSEIPLMTFWVDLMGASMLDRYPRFPIPRQLADSRRINKDDIPQTLRALLHHAEQVAPQGGRIYTMLRMMAPVIAMANRNFHNTLFWTEPAVLVEVLGVVSHFALSVPKCPEDDAQTDYPVFVVQRMVQLACLMILSELKRLASFHWADIGPLCDRFVILLQESSHEIPMELKKLRFWAIVTAYSLARPEFRDSLLVEARRSMSDLSIHSSEQVIGQMKDILWLESIDPIILESIFVSGNGQLQLSA
;
A
#
# COMPACT_ATOMS: atom_id res chain seq x y z
N MET A 1 13.71 -11.07 19.88
CA MET A 1 13.59 -10.94 18.41
C MET A 1 13.45 -12.27 17.69
N GLY A 2 14.30 -13.28 17.94
CA GLY A 2 14.22 -14.58 17.24
C GLY A 2 12.84 -15.25 17.26
N PHE A 3 12.18 -15.36 18.43
CA PHE A 3 10.85 -15.96 18.54
C PHE A 3 9.76 -15.21 17.77
N ILE A 4 9.80 -13.86 17.78
CA ILE A 4 8.86 -13.04 16.99
C ILE A 4 8.98 -13.35 15.51
N CYS A 5 10.21 -13.48 14.99
CA CYS A 5 10.44 -13.79 13.57
C CYS A 5 9.93 -15.19 13.21
N VAL A 6 10.15 -16.17 14.09
CA VAL A 6 9.60 -17.53 13.92
C VAL A 6 8.08 -17.47 13.87
N ASP A 7 7.44 -16.76 14.80
CA ASP A 7 5.99 -16.66 14.89
C ASP A 7 5.37 -15.97 13.67
N THR A 8 6.02 -14.94 13.13
CA THR A 8 5.59 -14.36 11.84
C THR A 8 5.70 -15.38 10.69
N ARG A 9 6.76 -16.21 10.66
CA ARG A 9 6.96 -17.19 9.60
C ARG A 9 5.99 -18.37 9.64
N VAL A 10 5.59 -18.79 10.84
CA VAL A 10 4.60 -19.87 11.02
C VAL A 10 3.18 -19.34 11.20
N GLU A 11 2.98 -18.04 10.96
CA GLU A 11 1.68 -17.36 11.03
C GLU A 11 0.98 -17.50 12.41
N ASN A 12 1.76 -17.63 13.49
CA ASN A 12 1.24 -17.68 14.86
C ASN A 12 1.09 -16.26 15.43
N TRP A 13 0.06 -15.56 14.97
CA TRP A 13 -0.19 -14.16 15.31
C TRP A 13 -0.61 -13.93 16.77
N GLU A 14 -1.13 -14.96 17.43
CA GLU A 14 -1.45 -14.94 18.86
C GLU A 14 -0.16 -14.87 19.70
N ARG A 15 0.80 -15.79 19.46
CA ARG A 15 2.10 -15.76 20.13
C ARG A 15 2.92 -14.53 19.76
N TYR A 16 2.86 -14.10 18.50
CA TYR A 16 3.43 -12.84 18.07
C TYR A 16 2.94 -11.69 18.96
N THR A 17 1.62 -11.60 19.20
CA THR A 17 1.03 -10.53 20.02
C THR A 17 1.58 -10.56 21.45
N VAL A 18 1.65 -11.73 22.09
CA VAL A 18 2.25 -11.90 23.43
C VAL A 18 3.70 -11.37 23.47
N HIS A 19 4.49 -11.69 22.44
CA HIS A 19 5.88 -11.22 22.38
C HIS A 19 5.98 -9.72 22.13
N MET A 20 5.09 -9.14 21.31
CA MET A 20 5.07 -7.70 21.05
C MET A 20 4.63 -6.92 22.28
N ASP A 21 3.68 -7.41 23.07
CA ASP A 21 3.26 -6.77 24.32
C ASP A 21 4.41 -6.74 25.34
N GLY A 22 5.17 -7.83 25.42
CA GLY A 22 6.39 -7.89 26.23
C GLY A 22 7.46 -6.90 25.75
N LEU A 23 7.65 -6.78 24.43
CA LEU A 23 8.63 -5.86 23.84
C LEU A 23 8.26 -4.39 24.07
N GLU A 24 6.98 -4.05 23.94
CA GLU A 24 6.44 -2.72 24.23
C GLU A 24 6.62 -2.34 25.70
N ARG A 25 6.37 -3.29 26.62
CA ARG A 25 6.66 -3.08 28.04
C ARG A 25 8.14 -2.81 28.31
N ILE A 26 9.05 -3.55 27.65
CA ILE A 26 10.50 -3.32 27.78
C ILE A 26 10.88 -1.94 27.23
N TYR A 27 10.32 -1.55 26.08
CA TYR A 27 10.52 -0.23 25.48
C TYR A 27 10.17 0.89 26.48
N HIS A 28 9.00 0.82 27.11
CA HIS A 28 8.62 1.82 28.11
C HIS A 28 9.51 1.82 29.35
N LEU A 29 9.87 0.63 29.88
CA LEU A 29 10.77 0.53 31.04
C LEU A 29 12.16 1.11 30.76
N ARG A 30 12.62 1.04 29.50
CA ARG A 30 13.91 1.58 29.06
C ARG A 30 13.84 3.03 28.56
N HIS A 31 12.65 3.64 28.55
CA HIS A 31 12.41 4.96 27.95
C HIS A 31 12.86 5.02 26.48
N GLY A 32 12.61 3.92 25.75
CA GLY A 32 13.00 3.75 24.37
C GLY A 32 14.14 2.75 24.16
N PHE A 33 14.59 2.65 22.90
CA PHE A 33 15.73 1.81 22.51
C PHE A 33 16.94 2.62 22.05
N ASP A 34 16.96 3.93 22.29
CA ASP A 34 18.03 4.84 21.83
C ASP A 34 19.43 4.46 22.35
N ALA A 35 19.52 3.87 23.56
CA ALA A 35 20.77 3.40 24.16
C ALA A 35 21.14 1.95 23.79
N SER A 36 20.33 1.30 22.94
CA SER A 36 20.58 -0.08 22.49
C SER A 36 21.40 -0.09 21.20
N ASP A 37 21.90 -1.26 20.81
CA ASP A 37 22.45 -1.46 19.48
C ASP A 37 21.45 -1.00 18.41
N SER A 38 21.93 -0.27 17.41
CA SER A 38 21.19 0.25 16.25
C SER A 38 20.28 -0.78 15.57
N GLU A 39 20.64 -2.07 15.64
CA GLU A 39 19.85 -3.18 15.08
C GLU A 39 18.54 -3.43 15.85
N ILE A 40 18.53 -3.23 17.18
CA ILE A 40 17.36 -3.54 18.03
C ILE A 40 16.17 -2.63 17.68
N PRO A 41 16.31 -1.28 17.60
CA PRO A 41 15.27 -0.39 17.13
C PRO A 41 14.79 -0.74 15.71
N LEU A 42 15.69 -1.03 14.76
CA LEU A 42 15.31 -1.36 13.37
C LEU A 42 14.50 -2.64 13.30
N MET A 43 14.97 -3.69 13.97
CA MET A 43 14.29 -4.97 13.94
C MET A 43 12.94 -4.89 14.65
N THR A 44 12.87 -4.19 15.79
CA THR A 44 11.61 -3.95 16.51
C THR A 44 10.61 -3.19 15.65
N PHE A 45 11.07 -2.12 15.02
CA PHE A 45 10.28 -1.34 14.09
C PHE A 45 9.76 -2.21 12.93
N TRP A 46 10.64 -2.94 12.24
CA TRP A 46 10.26 -3.75 11.09
C TRP A 46 9.25 -4.86 11.45
N VAL A 47 9.48 -5.59 12.54
CA VAL A 47 8.54 -6.66 12.95
C VAL A 47 7.20 -6.10 13.43
N ASP A 48 7.18 -4.89 13.98
CA ASP A 48 5.94 -4.22 14.34
C ASP A 48 5.13 -3.82 13.10
N LEU A 49 5.78 -3.27 12.07
CA LEU A 49 5.10 -2.93 10.81
C LEU A 49 4.49 -4.17 10.13
N MET A 50 5.17 -5.31 10.16
CA MET A 50 4.61 -6.56 9.64
C MET A 50 3.34 -6.97 10.38
N GLY A 51 3.35 -6.98 11.71
CA GLY A 51 2.16 -7.30 12.50
C GLY A 51 1.08 -6.23 12.42
N ALA A 52 1.45 -4.96 12.30
CA ALA A 52 0.52 -3.86 12.11
C ALA A 52 -0.25 -3.98 10.79
N SER A 53 0.44 -4.33 9.71
CA SER A 53 -0.18 -4.64 8.41
C SER A 53 -1.06 -5.88 8.49
N MET A 54 -0.56 -6.97 9.08
CA MET A 54 -1.32 -8.22 9.20
C MET A 54 -2.62 -8.03 9.99
N LEU A 55 -2.52 -7.45 11.19
CA LEU A 55 -3.61 -7.37 12.17
C LEU A 55 -4.46 -6.11 12.04
N ASP A 56 -4.21 -5.28 11.02
CA ASP A 56 -4.88 -4.00 10.80
C ASP A 56 -4.83 -3.06 12.02
N ARG A 57 -3.66 -2.94 12.64
CA ARG A 57 -3.47 -2.07 13.82
C ARG A 57 -2.52 -0.93 13.52
N TYR A 58 -2.51 0.06 14.40
CA TYR A 58 -1.49 1.10 14.37
C TYR A 58 -0.11 0.52 14.75
N PRO A 59 0.99 1.02 14.15
CA PRO A 59 2.33 0.71 14.64
C PRO A 59 2.46 1.12 16.11
N ARG A 60 3.02 0.25 16.93
CA ARG A 60 3.27 0.45 18.37
C ARG A 60 4.51 1.29 18.62
N PHE A 61 5.51 1.17 17.75
CA PHE A 61 6.80 1.84 17.93
C PHE A 61 6.97 3.06 17.01
N PRO A 62 7.67 4.10 17.47
CA PRO A 62 8.00 5.24 16.62
C PRO A 62 9.04 4.85 15.56
N ILE A 63 9.16 5.70 14.54
CA ILE A 63 10.21 5.59 13.54
C ILE A 63 11.58 5.77 14.23
N PRO A 64 12.52 4.81 14.10
CA PRO A 64 13.87 4.95 14.63
C PRO A 64 14.56 6.21 14.09
N ARG A 65 15.30 6.95 14.95
CA ARG A 65 15.96 8.21 14.56
C ARG A 65 16.86 8.08 13.34
N GLN A 66 17.58 6.96 13.23
CA GLN A 66 18.44 6.66 12.09
C GLN A 66 17.71 6.56 10.74
N LEU A 67 16.39 6.30 10.75
CA LEU A 67 15.57 6.28 9.54
C LEU A 67 14.93 7.64 9.24
N ALA A 68 14.72 8.47 10.27
CA ALA A 68 14.09 9.79 10.10
C ALA A 68 14.90 10.73 9.20
N ASP A 69 16.24 10.59 9.23
CA ASP A 69 17.17 11.40 8.44
C ASP A 69 17.66 10.71 7.15
N SER A 70 17.03 9.60 6.76
CA SER A 70 17.42 8.87 5.54
C SER A 70 17.38 9.76 4.31
N ARG A 71 18.50 9.81 3.58
CA ARG A 71 18.63 10.49 2.29
C ARG A 71 18.50 9.54 1.09
N ARG A 72 18.18 8.26 1.32
CA ARG A 72 18.15 7.25 0.25
C ARG A 72 16.98 7.44 -0.71
N ILE A 73 15.91 8.07 -0.24
CA ILE A 73 14.75 8.40 -1.07
C ILE A 73 14.91 9.84 -1.57
N ASN A 74 15.04 10.01 -2.87
CA ASN A 74 15.01 11.33 -3.48
C ASN A 74 13.55 11.82 -3.57
N LYS A 75 13.20 12.83 -2.77
CA LYS A 75 11.85 13.43 -2.78
C LYS A 75 11.49 14.10 -4.11
N ASP A 76 12.48 14.38 -4.95
CA ASP A 76 12.28 14.96 -6.28
C ASP A 76 11.83 13.92 -7.32
N ASP A 77 11.89 12.62 -7.00
CA ASP A 77 11.50 11.52 -7.90
C ASP A 77 9.98 11.37 -8.07
N ILE A 78 9.17 12.29 -7.56
CA ILE A 78 7.72 12.33 -7.81
C ILE A 78 7.49 12.71 -9.29
N PRO A 79 6.81 11.88 -10.10
CA PRO A 79 6.48 12.20 -11.48
C PRO A 79 5.73 13.53 -11.60
N GLN A 80 6.07 14.34 -12.60
CA GLN A 80 5.44 15.66 -12.79
C GLN A 80 3.92 15.56 -13.02
N THR A 81 3.47 14.49 -13.70
CA THR A 81 2.05 14.17 -13.89
C THR A 81 1.33 13.94 -12.57
N LEU A 82 1.89 13.08 -11.71
CA LEU A 82 1.37 12.85 -10.36
C LEU A 82 1.37 14.15 -9.53
N ARG A 83 2.45 14.95 -9.59
CA ARG A 83 2.54 16.22 -8.86
C ARG A 83 1.42 17.18 -9.27
N ALA A 84 1.15 17.31 -10.57
CA ALA A 84 0.07 18.15 -11.08
C ALA A 84 -1.31 17.60 -10.68
N LEU A 85 -1.52 16.29 -10.77
CA LEU A 85 -2.75 15.62 -10.37
C LEU A 85 -3.07 15.85 -8.88
N LEU A 86 -2.08 15.66 -8.00
CA LEU A 86 -2.26 15.84 -6.56
C LEU A 86 -2.48 17.31 -6.20
N HIS A 87 -1.79 18.23 -6.86
CA HIS A 87 -2.01 19.67 -6.64
C HIS A 87 -3.43 20.09 -7.02
N HIS A 88 -3.94 19.60 -8.14
CA HIS A 88 -5.32 19.86 -8.55
C HIS A 88 -6.33 19.19 -7.61
N ALA A 89 -6.10 17.93 -7.23
CA ALA A 89 -6.98 17.20 -6.32
C ALA A 89 -7.08 17.88 -4.95
N GLU A 90 -5.99 18.46 -4.43
CA GLU A 90 -6.00 19.25 -3.18
C GLU A 90 -6.86 20.51 -3.26
N GLN A 91 -6.94 21.14 -4.44
CA GLN A 91 -7.78 22.32 -4.63
C GLN A 91 -9.27 21.97 -4.67
N VAL A 92 -9.61 20.80 -5.24
CA VAL A 92 -11.00 20.37 -5.47
C VAL A 92 -11.56 19.55 -4.31
N ALA A 93 -10.73 18.75 -3.64
CA ALA A 93 -11.11 17.88 -2.53
C ALA A 93 -10.06 17.95 -1.38
N PRO A 94 -9.91 19.10 -0.70
CA PRO A 94 -8.90 19.30 0.35
C PRO A 94 -8.96 18.29 1.50
N GLN A 95 -10.13 17.73 1.78
CA GLN A 95 -10.34 16.67 2.77
C GLN A 95 -9.57 15.37 2.45
N GLY A 96 -9.11 15.19 1.20
CA GLY A 96 -8.26 14.09 0.79
C GLY A 96 -6.78 14.22 1.20
N GLY A 97 -6.40 15.19 2.04
CA GLY A 97 -5.00 15.50 2.38
C GLY A 97 -4.11 14.29 2.71
N ARG A 98 -4.63 13.30 3.44
CA ARG A 98 -3.87 12.07 3.75
C ARG A 98 -3.67 11.16 2.55
N ILE A 99 -4.65 11.06 1.65
CA ILE A 99 -4.53 10.35 0.36
C ILE A 99 -3.34 10.91 -0.40
N TYR A 100 -3.29 12.23 -0.55
CA TYR A 100 -2.27 12.89 -1.36
C TYR A 100 -0.89 12.76 -0.72
N THR A 101 -0.81 12.90 0.59
CA THR A 101 0.45 12.71 1.34
C THR A 101 0.97 11.28 1.18
N MET A 102 0.10 10.28 1.28
CA MET A 102 0.48 8.88 1.10
C MET A 102 1.00 8.60 -0.31
N LEU A 103 0.34 9.11 -1.34
CA LEU A 103 0.81 8.98 -2.74
C LEU A 103 2.16 9.67 -2.95
N ARG A 104 2.38 10.85 -2.37
CA ARG A 104 3.70 11.54 -2.41
C ARG A 104 4.80 10.76 -1.72
N MET A 105 4.50 10.10 -0.61
CA MET A 105 5.47 9.26 0.09
C MET A 105 5.78 7.98 -0.67
N MET A 106 4.79 7.39 -1.34
CA MET A 106 4.95 6.17 -2.14
C MET A 106 5.68 6.40 -3.46
N ALA A 107 5.52 7.57 -4.10
CA ALA A 107 6.04 7.78 -5.46
C ALA A 107 7.57 7.57 -5.57
N PRO A 108 8.40 8.12 -4.67
CA PRO A 108 9.83 7.87 -4.71
C PRO A 108 10.21 6.41 -4.44
N VAL A 109 9.46 5.69 -3.61
CA VAL A 109 9.67 4.25 -3.35
C VAL A 109 9.42 3.45 -4.62
N ILE A 110 8.34 3.75 -5.33
CA ILE A 110 7.99 3.09 -6.59
C ILE A 110 9.00 3.45 -7.68
N ALA A 111 9.41 4.71 -7.79
CA ALA A 111 10.45 5.13 -8.74
C ALA A 111 11.77 4.37 -8.50
N MET A 112 12.19 4.24 -7.23
CA MET A 112 13.36 3.45 -6.85
C MET A 112 13.18 1.97 -7.18
N ALA A 113 12.02 1.38 -6.85
CA ALA A 113 11.72 -0.02 -7.13
C ALA A 113 11.77 -0.33 -8.64
N ASN A 114 11.15 0.52 -9.47
CA ASN A 114 11.16 0.37 -10.92
C ASN A 114 12.58 0.49 -11.50
N ARG A 115 13.36 1.51 -11.07
CA ARG A 115 14.77 1.66 -11.49
C ARG A 115 15.64 0.44 -11.18
N ASN A 116 15.29 -0.31 -10.13
CA ASN A 116 16.05 -1.48 -9.67
C ASN A 116 15.31 -2.80 -9.92
N PHE A 117 14.22 -2.82 -10.67
CA PHE A 117 13.37 -4.00 -10.80
C PHE A 117 14.14 -5.21 -11.32
N HIS A 118 15.02 -5.00 -12.30
CA HIS A 118 15.89 -6.05 -12.87
C HIS A 118 17.22 -6.25 -12.13
N ASN A 119 17.52 -5.45 -11.11
CA ASN A 119 18.76 -5.56 -10.34
C ASN A 119 18.56 -6.49 -9.13
N THR A 120 18.89 -7.78 -9.28
CA THR A 120 18.70 -8.77 -8.21
C THR A 120 19.50 -8.45 -6.94
N LEU A 121 20.70 -7.87 -7.08
CA LEU A 121 21.56 -7.52 -5.93
C LEU A 121 20.93 -6.45 -5.05
N PHE A 122 20.23 -5.49 -5.65
CA PHE A 122 19.51 -4.44 -4.91
C PHE A 122 18.52 -5.04 -3.90
N TRP A 123 17.81 -6.09 -4.28
CA TRP A 123 16.82 -6.77 -3.44
C TRP A 123 17.44 -7.61 -2.32
N THR A 124 18.76 -7.80 -2.32
CA THR A 124 19.50 -8.58 -1.31
C THR A 124 20.09 -7.75 -0.17
N GLU A 125 19.79 -6.45 -0.10
CA GLU A 125 20.26 -5.55 0.97
C GLU A 125 19.14 -5.22 1.98
N PRO A 126 18.88 -6.07 3.00
CA PRO A 126 17.75 -5.89 3.92
C PRO A 126 17.69 -4.54 4.61
N ALA A 127 18.84 -4.00 5.03
CA ALA A 127 18.90 -2.73 5.75
C ALA A 127 18.39 -1.55 4.91
N VAL A 128 18.74 -1.54 3.62
CA VAL A 128 18.31 -0.50 2.67
C VAL A 128 16.80 -0.54 2.47
N LEU A 129 16.26 -1.75 2.36
CA LEU A 129 14.84 -1.93 2.15
C LEU A 129 14.02 -1.64 3.41
N VAL A 130 14.52 -1.97 4.61
CA VAL A 130 13.89 -1.55 5.87
C VAL A 130 13.87 -0.03 5.98
N GLU A 131 14.94 0.64 5.59
CA GLU A 131 15.04 2.10 5.60
C GLU A 131 14.03 2.74 4.64
N VAL A 132 13.93 2.22 3.41
CA VAL A 132 13.06 2.79 2.38
C VAL A 132 11.59 2.42 2.59
N LEU A 133 11.30 1.14 2.81
CA LEU A 133 9.93 0.64 2.95
C LEU A 133 9.36 0.97 4.32
N GLY A 134 10.19 1.00 5.36
CA GLY A 134 9.73 1.10 6.75
C GLY A 134 9.05 2.42 7.07
N VAL A 135 9.63 3.56 6.67
CA VAL A 135 9.05 4.89 6.92
C VAL A 135 7.70 5.04 6.22
N VAL A 136 7.62 4.60 4.96
CA VAL A 136 6.39 4.72 4.17
C VAL A 136 5.32 3.75 4.65
N SER A 137 5.72 2.53 5.03
CA SER A 137 4.82 1.55 5.66
C SER A 137 4.28 2.08 6.98
N HIS A 138 5.13 2.67 7.83
CA HIS A 138 4.71 3.26 9.10
C HIS A 138 3.66 4.37 8.88
N PHE A 139 3.91 5.28 7.94
CA PHE A 139 2.94 6.32 7.60
C PHE A 139 1.63 5.73 7.09
N ALA A 140 1.67 4.82 6.11
CA ALA A 140 0.49 4.18 5.55
C ALA A 140 -0.31 3.43 6.62
N LEU A 141 0.36 2.74 7.55
CA LEU A 141 -0.28 2.04 8.68
C LEU A 141 -0.80 2.99 9.77
N SER A 142 -0.34 4.24 9.80
CA SER A 142 -0.78 5.26 10.76
C SER A 142 -1.98 6.08 10.27
N VAL A 143 -2.40 5.91 9.01
CA VAL A 143 -3.63 6.51 8.48
C VAL A 143 -4.87 5.90 9.17
N PRO A 144 -5.90 6.72 9.49
CA PRO A 144 -7.16 6.27 10.12
C PRO A 144 -7.78 5.04 9.46
N LYS A 145 -8.25 4.10 10.28
CA LYS A 145 -8.77 2.80 9.84
C LYS A 145 -10.28 2.67 9.94
N CYS A 146 -10.91 3.51 10.76
CA CYS A 146 -12.36 3.66 10.83
C CYS A 146 -12.75 5.16 10.84
N PRO A 147 -14.00 5.51 10.49
CA PRO A 147 -14.44 6.90 10.46
C PRO A 147 -14.30 7.61 11.82
N GLU A 148 -14.41 6.86 12.92
CA GLU A 148 -14.30 7.38 14.29
C GLU A 148 -12.89 7.87 14.62
N ASP A 149 -11.86 7.29 13.99
CA ASP A 149 -10.47 7.70 14.16
C ASP A 149 -10.21 9.11 13.58
N ASP A 150 -11.10 9.59 12.70
CA ASP A 150 -10.99 10.88 12.07
C ASP A 150 -12.35 11.49 11.73
N ALA A 151 -13.03 11.98 12.77
CA ALA A 151 -14.35 12.58 12.67
C ALA A 151 -14.45 13.82 11.75
N GLN A 152 -13.32 14.32 11.23
CA GLN A 152 -13.28 15.45 10.30
C GLN A 152 -13.38 15.05 8.83
N THR A 153 -13.16 13.77 8.50
CA THR A 153 -13.22 13.31 7.11
C THR A 153 -14.59 12.77 6.78
N ASP A 154 -15.19 13.30 5.72
CA ASP A 154 -16.46 12.79 5.20
C ASP A 154 -16.34 11.30 4.84
N TYR A 155 -17.39 10.52 5.14
CA TYR A 155 -17.39 9.08 4.94
C TYR A 155 -16.99 8.64 3.51
N PRO A 156 -17.45 9.27 2.40
CA PRO A 156 -17.01 8.89 1.05
C PRO A 156 -15.52 9.11 0.81
N VAL A 157 -14.94 10.16 1.40
CA VAL A 157 -13.51 10.47 1.30
C VAL A 157 -12.71 9.47 2.15
N PHE A 158 -13.22 9.13 3.33
CA PHE A 158 -12.65 8.10 4.18
C PHE A 158 -12.59 6.74 3.45
N VAL A 159 -13.65 6.33 2.75
CA VAL A 159 -13.65 5.08 1.98
C VAL A 159 -12.55 5.08 0.92
N VAL A 160 -12.41 6.16 0.15
CA VAL A 160 -11.33 6.28 -0.85
C VAL A 160 -9.96 6.32 -0.19
N GLN A 161 -9.81 7.00 0.95
CA GLN A 161 -8.59 6.99 1.75
C GLN A 161 -8.20 5.57 2.16
N ARG A 162 -9.17 4.80 2.65
CA ARG A 162 -8.95 3.44 3.09
C ARG A 162 -8.59 2.51 1.93
N MET A 163 -9.23 2.66 0.77
CA MET A 163 -8.87 1.92 -0.44
C MET A 163 -7.46 2.25 -0.92
N VAL A 164 -7.09 3.53 -1.01
CA VAL A 164 -5.73 3.94 -1.39
C VAL A 164 -4.71 3.42 -0.38
N GLN A 165 -5.01 3.50 0.92
CA GLN A 165 -4.15 2.98 1.98
C GLN A 165 -3.86 1.49 1.79
N LEU A 166 -4.90 0.68 1.60
CA LEU A 166 -4.74 -0.75 1.38
C LEU A 166 -3.99 -1.05 0.08
N ALA A 167 -4.27 -0.34 -1.02
CA ALA A 167 -3.52 -0.50 -2.26
C ALA A 167 -2.02 -0.17 -2.09
N CYS A 168 -1.68 0.89 -1.36
CA CYS A 168 -0.28 1.21 -1.01
C CYS A 168 0.36 0.10 -0.16
N LEU A 169 -0.35 -0.44 0.82
CA LEU A 169 0.14 -1.56 1.64
C LEU A 169 0.32 -2.84 0.81
N MET A 170 -0.55 -3.11 -0.17
CA MET A 170 -0.41 -4.23 -1.10
C MET A 170 0.83 -4.06 -1.98
N ILE A 171 1.10 -2.84 -2.48
CA ILE A 171 2.36 -2.52 -3.18
C ILE A 171 3.55 -2.79 -2.27
N LEU A 172 3.54 -2.29 -1.03
CA LEU A 172 4.62 -2.54 -0.06
C LEU A 172 4.79 -4.04 0.24
N SER A 173 3.69 -4.80 0.26
CA SER A 173 3.70 -6.26 0.38
C SER A 173 4.38 -6.94 -0.81
N GLU A 174 4.12 -6.46 -2.02
CA GLU A 174 4.77 -6.96 -3.22
C GLU A 174 6.27 -6.62 -3.25
N LEU A 175 6.66 -5.41 -2.82
CA LEU A 175 8.06 -5.03 -2.69
C LEU A 175 8.80 -5.90 -1.65
N LYS A 176 8.13 -6.26 -0.56
CA LYS A 176 8.66 -7.26 0.40
C LYS A 176 8.86 -8.62 -0.26
N ARG A 177 7.93 -9.08 -1.10
CA ARG A 177 8.06 -10.34 -1.83
C ARG A 177 9.27 -10.32 -2.78
N LEU A 178 9.47 -9.24 -3.54
CA LEU A 178 10.64 -9.08 -4.42
C LEU A 178 11.96 -9.10 -3.64
N ALA A 179 11.96 -8.54 -2.44
CA ALA A 179 13.05 -8.54 -1.48
C ALA A 179 13.25 -9.87 -0.71
N SER A 180 12.46 -10.91 -1.00
CA SER A 180 12.43 -12.16 -0.23
C SER A 180 12.12 -11.99 1.28
N PHE A 181 11.46 -10.90 1.65
CA PHE A 181 10.89 -10.74 2.99
C PHE A 181 9.57 -11.49 3.13
N HIS A 182 9.13 -11.67 4.37
CA HIS A 182 7.82 -12.22 4.68
C HIS A 182 6.69 -11.25 4.23
N TRP A 183 5.69 -11.78 3.53
CA TRP A 183 4.63 -11.02 2.84
C TRP A 183 3.23 -11.63 3.05
N ALA A 184 2.99 -12.30 4.19
CA ALA A 184 1.69 -12.94 4.49
C ALA A 184 0.53 -11.94 4.63
N ASP A 185 0.81 -10.65 4.77
CA ASP A 185 -0.19 -9.61 4.90
C ASP A 185 -0.99 -9.34 3.62
N ILE A 186 -0.53 -9.80 2.43
CA ILE A 186 -1.26 -9.60 1.17
C ILE A 186 -2.70 -10.12 1.21
N GLY A 187 -2.94 -11.28 1.85
CA GLY A 187 -4.26 -11.91 1.89
C GLY A 187 -5.24 -11.07 2.71
N PRO A 188 -4.94 -10.80 4.00
CA PRO A 188 -5.76 -9.92 4.83
C PRO A 188 -5.94 -8.51 4.26
N LEU A 189 -4.92 -7.96 3.57
CA LEU A 189 -5.06 -6.68 2.88
C LEU A 189 -6.11 -6.76 1.75
N CYS A 190 -6.11 -7.83 0.95
CA CYS A 190 -7.14 -8.09 -0.06
C CYS A 190 -8.52 -8.26 0.56
N ASP A 191 -8.65 -9.06 1.63
CA ASP A 191 -9.92 -9.30 2.32
C ASP A 191 -10.56 -7.98 2.78
N ARG A 192 -9.77 -7.13 3.46
CA ARG A 192 -10.22 -5.81 3.90
C ARG A 192 -10.60 -4.90 2.73
N PHE A 193 -9.87 -4.98 1.62
CA PHE A 193 -10.19 -4.21 0.41
C PHE A 193 -11.54 -4.64 -0.15
N VAL A 194 -11.79 -5.95 -0.26
CA VAL A 194 -13.06 -6.50 -0.77
C VAL A 194 -14.24 -6.13 0.13
N ILE A 195 -14.06 -6.13 1.45
CA ILE A 195 -15.10 -5.69 2.39
C ILE A 195 -15.50 -4.22 2.11
N LEU A 196 -14.51 -3.33 1.94
CA LEU A 196 -14.78 -1.91 1.64
C LEU A 196 -15.50 -1.69 0.31
N LEU A 197 -15.29 -2.56 -0.68
CA LEU A 197 -16.04 -2.47 -1.95
C LEU A 197 -17.54 -2.63 -1.73
N GLN A 198 -17.93 -3.50 -0.80
CA GLN A 198 -19.34 -3.79 -0.49
C GLN A 198 -20.05 -2.63 0.22
N GLU A 199 -19.30 -1.73 0.84
CA GLU A 199 -19.85 -0.61 1.65
C GLU A 199 -20.18 0.65 0.81
N SER A 200 -19.95 0.63 -0.50
CA SER A 200 -19.88 1.86 -1.31
C SER A 200 -21.12 2.17 -2.17
N SER A 201 -22.10 2.87 -1.60
CA SER A 201 -23.26 3.44 -2.31
C SER A 201 -23.31 4.98 -2.36
N HIS A 202 -22.27 5.65 -1.84
CA HIS A 202 -22.24 7.10 -1.73
C HIS A 202 -21.62 7.78 -2.97
N GLU A 203 -22.09 8.97 -3.30
CA GLU A 203 -21.54 9.77 -4.39
C GLU A 203 -20.13 10.27 -4.03
N ILE A 204 -19.14 9.92 -4.86
CA ILE A 204 -17.72 10.27 -4.67
C ILE A 204 -17.34 11.38 -5.66
N PRO A 205 -16.62 12.44 -5.22
CA PRO A 205 -16.06 13.46 -6.13
C PRO A 205 -15.24 12.85 -7.28
N MET A 206 -15.29 13.43 -8.47
CA MET A 206 -14.71 12.85 -9.70
C MET A 206 -13.20 12.56 -9.58
N GLU A 207 -12.45 13.44 -8.93
CA GLU A 207 -11.01 13.31 -8.70
C GLU A 207 -10.72 12.11 -7.80
N LEU A 208 -11.56 11.90 -6.79
CA LEU A 208 -11.49 10.74 -5.90
C LEU A 208 -11.96 9.46 -6.60
N LYS A 209 -12.85 9.53 -7.61
CA LYS A 209 -13.19 8.37 -8.46
C LYS A 209 -11.97 7.85 -9.22
N LYS A 210 -11.10 8.74 -9.73
CA LYS A 210 -9.84 8.33 -10.40
C LYS A 210 -8.89 7.61 -9.44
N LEU A 211 -8.78 8.10 -8.21
CA LEU A 211 -7.95 7.48 -7.17
C LEU A 211 -8.53 6.15 -6.67
N ARG A 212 -9.86 6.08 -6.50
CA ARG A 212 -10.59 4.85 -6.21
C ARG A 212 -10.33 3.80 -7.30
N PHE A 213 -10.47 4.20 -8.56
CA PHE A 213 -10.22 3.30 -9.69
C PHE A 213 -8.78 2.78 -9.68
N TRP A 214 -7.79 3.66 -9.46
CA TRP A 214 -6.39 3.25 -9.30
C TRP A 214 -6.19 2.24 -8.17
N ALA A 215 -6.82 2.47 -7.01
CA ALA A 215 -6.72 1.56 -5.89
C ALA A 215 -7.31 0.17 -6.23
N ILE A 216 -8.46 0.13 -6.91
CA ILE A 216 -9.12 -1.12 -7.32
C ILE A 216 -8.25 -1.90 -8.33
N VAL A 217 -7.75 -1.23 -9.37
CA VAL A 217 -6.91 -1.86 -10.38
C VAL A 217 -5.60 -2.36 -9.77
N THR A 218 -4.98 -1.57 -8.90
CA THR A 218 -3.78 -1.98 -8.15
C THR A 218 -4.06 -3.21 -7.29
N ALA A 219 -5.16 -3.20 -6.53
CA ALA A 219 -5.56 -4.34 -5.70
C ALA A 219 -5.82 -5.58 -6.56
N TYR A 220 -6.53 -5.43 -7.67
CA TYR A 220 -6.79 -6.50 -8.64
C TYR A 220 -5.51 -7.12 -9.19
N SER A 221 -4.55 -6.28 -9.59
CA SER A 221 -3.26 -6.71 -10.15
C SER A 221 -2.41 -7.48 -9.15
N LEU A 222 -2.44 -7.10 -7.88
CA LEU A 222 -1.62 -7.71 -6.82
C LEU A 222 -2.36 -8.82 -6.05
N ALA A 223 -3.66 -8.95 -6.25
CA ALA A 223 -4.47 -9.97 -5.60
C ALA A 223 -4.15 -11.38 -6.11
N ARG A 224 -4.26 -12.33 -5.19
CA ARG A 224 -4.27 -13.76 -5.51
C ARG A 224 -5.52 -14.12 -6.31
N PRO A 225 -5.50 -15.18 -7.13
CA PRO A 225 -6.61 -15.55 -8.01
C PRO A 225 -7.98 -15.63 -7.31
N GLU A 226 -8.03 -16.12 -6.07
CA GLU A 226 -9.25 -16.27 -5.27
C GLU A 226 -10.01 -14.96 -4.99
N PHE A 227 -9.34 -13.80 -5.04
CA PHE A 227 -9.97 -12.49 -4.76
C PHE A 227 -10.31 -11.69 -6.02
N ARG A 228 -9.87 -12.15 -7.20
CA ARG A 228 -9.89 -11.37 -8.44
C ARG A 228 -11.29 -11.13 -8.98
N ASP A 229 -12.23 -12.03 -8.77
CA ASP A 229 -13.58 -11.92 -9.35
C ASP A 229 -14.34 -10.69 -8.83
N SER A 230 -14.32 -10.47 -7.51
CA SER A 230 -14.99 -9.30 -6.90
C SER A 230 -14.35 -7.99 -7.32
N LEU A 231 -13.01 -7.96 -7.38
CA LEU A 231 -12.23 -6.80 -7.81
C LEU A 231 -12.45 -6.49 -9.30
N LEU A 232 -12.56 -7.52 -10.14
CA LEU A 232 -12.79 -7.40 -11.58
C LEU A 232 -14.15 -6.76 -11.89
N VAL A 233 -15.21 -7.21 -11.20
CA VAL A 233 -16.55 -6.63 -11.36
C VAL A 233 -16.54 -5.14 -11.03
N GLU A 234 -15.88 -4.77 -9.94
CA GLU A 234 -15.81 -3.36 -9.53
C GLU A 234 -14.90 -2.51 -10.44
N ALA A 235 -13.80 -3.08 -10.92
CA ALA A 235 -12.92 -2.42 -11.88
C ALA A 235 -13.69 -2.07 -13.16
N ARG A 236 -14.48 -3.01 -13.70
CA ARG A 236 -15.33 -2.78 -14.89
C ARG A 236 -16.41 -1.73 -14.66
N ARG A 237 -17.04 -1.72 -13.48
CA ARG A 237 -18.00 -0.68 -13.10
C ARG A 237 -17.33 0.70 -13.08
N SER A 238 -16.20 0.80 -12.39
CA SER A 238 -15.42 2.05 -12.28
C SER A 238 -14.91 2.54 -13.64
N MET A 239 -14.54 1.65 -14.55
CA MET A 239 -14.19 2.00 -15.93
C MET A 239 -15.34 2.62 -16.69
N SER A 240 -16.55 2.05 -16.54
CA SER A 240 -17.76 2.59 -17.18
C SER A 240 -18.05 3.99 -16.68
N ASP A 241 -17.94 4.22 -15.36
CA ASP A 241 -18.15 5.53 -14.74
C ASP A 241 -17.12 6.59 -15.18
N LEU A 242 -15.90 6.15 -15.51
CA LEU A 242 -14.81 7.02 -15.96
C LEU A 242 -14.70 7.11 -17.50
N SER A 243 -15.62 6.48 -18.25
CA SER A 243 -15.58 6.42 -19.72
C SER A 243 -14.25 5.87 -20.27
N ILE A 244 -13.72 4.82 -19.63
CA ILE A 244 -12.50 4.13 -20.06
C ILE A 244 -12.89 2.93 -20.92
N HIS A 245 -12.34 2.87 -22.13
CA HIS A 245 -12.75 1.93 -23.16
C HIS A 245 -11.64 1.00 -23.66
N SER A 246 -10.38 1.21 -23.26
CA SER A 246 -9.27 0.35 -23.67
C SER A 246 -8.27 0.07 -22.57
N SER A 247 -7.53 -1.05 -22.68
CA SER A 247 -6.47 -1.43 -21.75
C SER A 247 -5.33 -0.41 -21.74
N GLU A 248 -5.04 0.20 -22.88
CA GLU A 248 -4.07 1.28 -23.03
C GLU A 248 -4.45 2.51 -22.19
N GLN A 249 -5.74 2.87 -22.16
CA GLN A 249 -6.23 3.97 -21.31
C GLN A 249 -6.12 3.64 -19.82
N VAL A 250 -6.42 2.39 -19.43
CA VAL A 250 -6.23 1.94 -18.04
C VAL A 250 -4.75 2.05 -17.66
N ILE A 251 -3.84 1.50 -18.46
CA ILE A 251 -2.40 1.55 -18.21
C ILE A 251 -1.91 3.01 -18.15
N GLY A 252 -2.36 3.86 -19.08
CA GLY A 252 -2.04 5.29 -19.07
C GLY A 252 -2.44 5.96 -17.76
N GLN A 253 -3.69 5.73 -17.32
CA GLN A 253 -4.18 6.30 -16.07
C GLN A 253 -3.46 5.76 -14.83
N MET A 254 -3.06 4.48 -14.82
CA MET A 254 -2.28 3.92 -13.73
C MET A 254 -0.89 4.55 -13.65
N LYS A 255 -0.23 4.74 -14.80
CA LYS A 255 1.08 5.40 -14.90
C LYS A 255 1.04 6.87 -14.50
N ASP A 256 -0.07 7.56 -14.72
CA ASP A 256 -0.25 8.95 -14.28
C ASP A 256 -0.34 9.09 -12.75
N ILE A 257 -0.74 8.04 -12.05
CA ILE A 257 -0.79 8.00 -10.59
C ILE A 257 0.47 7.32 -10.04
N LEU A 258 0.50 6.00 -10.00
CA LEU A 258 1.63 5.20 -9.52
C LEU A 258 1.60 3.85 -10.22
N TRP A 259 2.71 3.47 -10.86
CA TRP A 259 2.85 2.21 -11.58
C TRP A 259 4.05 1.42 -11.07
N LEU A 260 3.83 0.19 -10.64
CA LEU A 260 4.89 -0.74 -10.25
C LEU A 260 5.19 -1.67 -11.44
N GLU A 261 6.45 -1.74 -11.87
CA GLU A 261 6.87 -2.55 -13.03
C GLU A 261 6.65 -4.05 -12.86
N SER A 262 6.49 -4.54 -11.63
CA SER A 262 6.17 -5.95 -11.37
C SER A 262 4.72 -6.33 -11.70
N ILE A 263 3.84 -5.34 -11.94
CA ILE A 263 2.46 -5.59 -12.35
C ILE A 263 2.44 -6.06 -13.80
N ASP A 264 1.98 -7.30 -14.01
CA ASP A 264 1.86 -7.89 -15.33
C ASP A 264 0.75 -7.19 -16.15
N PRO A 265 1.08 -6.58 -17.31
CA PRO A 265 0.08 -5.96 -18.18
C PRO A 265 -1.01 -6.94 -18.66
N ILE A 266 -0.71 -8.24 -18.77
CA ILE A 266 -1.66 -9.27 -19.20
C ILE A 266 -2.83 -9.38 -18.21
N ILE A 267 -2.57 -9.16 -16.91
CA ILE A 267 -3.63 -9.13 -15.90
C ILE A 267 -4.61 -8.00 -16.22
N LEU A 268 -4.14 -6.85 -16.69
CA LEU A 268 -5.00 -5.72 -17.04
C LEU A 268 -5.80 -5.94 -18.32
N GLU A 269 -5.28 -6.72 -19.27
CA GLU A 269 -6.04 -7.11 -20.47
C GLU A 269 -7.27 -7.95 -20.11
N SER A 270 -7.17 -8.80 -19.08
CA SER A 270 -8.30 -9.62 -18.64
C SER A 270 -9.47 -8.80 -18.07
N ILE A 271 -9.26 -7.52 -17.73
CA ILE A 271 -10.34 -6.59 -17.39
C ILE A 271 -11.30 -6.42 -18.58
N PHE A 272 -10.79 -6.50 -19.81
CA PHE A 272 -11.57 -6.34 -21.06
C PHE A 272 -12.11 -7.66 -21.61
N VAL A 273 -11.49 -8.78 -21.25
CA VAL A 273 -11.92 -10.10 -21.74
C VAL A 273 -13.17 -10.54 -20.97
N SER A 274 -14.33 -10.47 -21.62
CA SER A 274 -15.56 -11.07 -21.10
C SER A 274 -15.40 -12.58 -20.96
N GLY A 275 -16.02 -13.18 -19.93
CA GLY A 275 -15.97 -14.62 -19.63
C GLY A 275 -16.52 -15.56 -20.70
N ASN A 276 -16.81 -15.06 -21.90
CA ASN A 276 -17.03 -15.86 -23.10
C ASN A 276 -15.93 -15.47 -24.10
N GLY A 277 -15.00 -16.39 -24.37
CA GLY A 277 -13.82 -16.18 -25.21
C GLY A 277 -14.12 -15.75 -26.65
N GLN A 278 -14.43 -14.48 -26.83
CA GLN A 278 -14.38 -13.79 -28.10
C GLN A 278 -13.60 -12.50 -27.90
N LEU A 279 -12.39 -12.50 -28.45
CA LEU A 279 -11.64 -11.29 -28.80
C LEU A 279 -12.56 -10.42 -29.67
N GLN A 280 -13.07 -9.32 -29.12
CA GLN A 280 -13.55 -8.23 -29.96
C GLN A 280 -12.31 -7.57 -30.59
N LEU A 281 -11.88 -8.13 -31.72
CA LEU A 281 -11.01 -7.43 -32.66
C LEU A 281 -11.86 -6.32 -33.29
N SER A 282 -11.58 -5.07 -32.91
CA SER A 282 -12.08 -3.89 -33.60
C SER A 282 -11.50 -3.84 -35.02
N ALA A 283 -12.39 -3.80 -36.01
CA ALA A 283 -12.10 -3.34 -37.37
C ALA A 283 -12.19 -1.81 -37.43
#